data_AF-A0A8J8CV49-F1
#
_entry.id   AF-A0A8J8CV49-F1
#
_cell.length_a   1.000
_cell.length_b   1.000
_cell.length_c   1.000
_cell.angle_alpha   90.00
_cell.angle_beta   90.00
_cell.angle_gamma   90.00
#
_symmetry.space_group_name_H-M   'P 1'
#
loop_
_entity.id
_entity.type
_entity.pdbx_description
1 polymer ?
#
loop_
_entity_poly.entity_id
_entity_poly.type
_entity_poly.pdbx_seq_one_letter_code
_entity_poly.pdbx_strand_id
1 'polypeptide(L)'
;MCPRVSLSEKCENLYEQVGLDTSYLVLMTMSGVLAGVALLTNSIPILIGAMVIAPALTPLELVSAGIASNRLKRAGFGAVVAFGGLSAATAGAMVTTVILNMTGVLPPAENLIEKPLLEERITAGWYSVLAAAAAGIAAGIATDEERTDTLVGVVAALALVPAAAAGGITLLSRAPARASGGLLLLVVNAGMVVITGTLTLWLHTRGDSKAHTG
;
A
#
# COMPACT_ATOMS: atom_id res chain seq x y z
N MET A 1 34.50 -8.56 -1.19
CA MET A 1 33.60 -7.57 -0.56
C MET A 1 33.01 -6.74 -1.69
N CYS A 2 31.74 -6.93 -2.05
CA CYS A 2 31.09 -6.03 -3.01
C CYS A 2 30.99 -4.63 -2.36
N PRO A 3 31.27 -3.55 -3.10
CA PRO A 3 31.06 -2.20 -2.58
C PRO A 3 29.56 -2.03 -2.27
N ARG A 4 29.23 -1.71 -1.01
CA ARG A 4 27.83 -1.50 -0.59
C ARG A 4 27.28 -0.25 -1.29
N VAL A 5 26.16 -0.42 -1.97
CA VAL A 5 25.44 0.62 -2.71
C VAL A 5 25.02 1.75 -1.77
N SER A 6 25.31 3.00 -2.15
CA SER A 6 25.01 4.18 -1.33
C SER A 6 23.49 4.45 -1.24
N LEU A 7 23.01 5.11 -0.18
CA LEU A 7 21.58 5.51 -0.06
C LEU A 7 21.07 6.29 -1.29
N SER A 8 21.94 7.13 -1.85
CA SER A 8 21.63 7.88 -3.07
C SER A 8 21.42 6.95 -4.26
N GLU A 9 22.26 5.94 -4.40
CA GLU A 9 22.20 4.96 -5.49
C GLU A 9 21.00 4.02 -5.33
N LYS A 10 20.68 3.58 -4.11
CA LYS A 10 19.42 2.86 -3.79
C LYS A 10 18.19 3.68 -4.19
N CYS A 11 18.17 4.98 -3.87
CA CYS A 11 17.09 5.88 -4.26
C CYS A 11 16.96 6.03 -5.79
N GLU A 12 18.07 6.07 -6.53
CA GLU A 12 18.04 6.14 -7.99
C GLU A 12 17.59 4.83 -8.62
N ASN A 13 18.07 3.68 -8.12
CA ASN A 13 17.63 2.36 -8.56
C ASN A 13 16.12 2.17 -8.36
N LEU A 14 15.56 2.66 -7.26
CA LEU A 14 14.11 2.67 -7.03
C LEU A 14 13.39 3.65 -7.95
N TYR A 15 13.97 4.82 -8.21
CA TYR A 15 13.39 5.80 -9.12
C TYR A 15 13.26 5.27 -10.55
N GLU A 16 14.23 4.50 -11.03
CA GLU A 16 14.18 3.87 -12.35
C GLU A 16 13.11 2.78 -12.47
N GLN A 17 12.73 2.16 -11.35
CA GLN A 17 11.68 1.12 -11.30
C GLN A 17 10.27 1.69 -11.11
N VAL A 18 10.15 2.90 -10.57
CA VAL A 18 8.87 3.52 -10.27
C VAL A 18 8.42 4.37 -11.46
N GLY A 19 7.28 3.99 -12.05
CA GLY A 19 6.66 4.72 -13.15
C GLY A 19 5.14 4.69 -13.02
N LEU A 20 4.50 5.77 -13.47
CA LEU A 20 3.04 5.82 -13.62
C LEU A 20 2.67 5.34 -15.02
N ASP A 21 3.05 4.10 -15.34
CA ASP A 21 2.81 3.50 -16.64
C ASP A 21 1.46 2.77 -16.71
N THR A 22 1.08 2.39 -17.93
CA THR A 22 -0.19 1.71 -18.19
C THR A 22 -0.28 0.37 -17.47
N SER A 23 0.82 -0.41 -17.39
CA SER A 23 0.83 -1.71 -16.74
C SER A 23 0.60 -1.57 -15.24
N TYR A 24 1.28 -0.62 -14.60
CA TYR A 24 1.09 -0.28 -13.20
C TYR A 24 -0.38 0.09 -12.91
N LEU A 25 -0.97 0.98 -13.71
CA LEU A 25 -2.37 1.39 -13.53
C LEU A 25 -3.35 0.25 -13.75
N VAL A 26 -3.11 -0.62 -14.74
CA VAL A 26 -3.95 -1.79 -15.00
C VAL A 26 -3.88 -2.76 -13.82
N LEU A 27 -2.68 -3.09 -13.32
CA LEU A 27 -2.50 -3.97 -12.17
C LEU A 27 -3.18 -3.42 -10.92
N MET A 28 -3.01 -2.13 -10.63
CA MET A 28 -3.67 -1.47 -9.50
C MET A 28 -5.19 -1.47 -9.66
N THR A 29 -5.71 -1.20 -10.85
CA THR A 29 -7.15 -1.24 -11.13
C THR A 29 -7.72 -2.65 -10.95
N MET A 30 -7.05 -3.68 -11.49
CA MET A 30 -7.48 -5.08 -11.35
C MET A 30 -7.40 -5.55 -9.90
N SER A 31 -6.37 -5.14 -9.16
CA SER A 31 -6.29 -5.35 -7.71
C SER A 31 -7.49 -4.71 -6.99
N GLY A 32 -7.85 -3.48 -7.36
CA GLY A 32 -9.06 -2.80 -6.90
C GLY A 32 -10.34 -3.58 -7.17
N VAL A 33 -10.50 -4.10 -8.39
CA VAL A 33 -11.65 -4.94 -8.77
C VAL A 33 -11.74 -6.18 -7.87
N LEU A 34 -10.63 -6.89 -7.68
CA LEU A 34 -10.58 -8.07 -6.80
C LEU A 34 -10.85 -7.71 -5.35
N ALA A 35 -10.32 -6.59 -4.85
CA ALA A 35 -10.59 -6.10 -3.50
C ALA A 35 -12.07 -5.75 -3.32
N GLY A 36 -12.70 -5.13 -4.32
CA GLY A 36 -14.14 -4.89 -4.36
C GLY A 36 -14.94 -6.19 -4.23
N VAL A 37 -14.64 -7.19 -5.07
CA VAL A 37 -15.28 -8.52 -4.98
C VAL A 37 -15.07 -9.11 -3.59
N ALA A 38 -13.84 -9.10 -3.08
CA ALA A 38 -13.49 -9.71 -1.81
C ALA A 38 -14.22 -9.08 -0.61
N LEU A 39 -14.27 -7.75 -0.53
CA LEU A 39 -14.92 -7.03 0.56
C LEU A 39 -16.44 -7.22 0.53
N LEU A 40 -17.05 -7.23 -0.67
CA LEU A 40 -18.49 -7.38 -0.85
C LEU A 40 -18.97 -8.83 -0.66
N THR A 41 -18.12 -9.80 -0.97
CA THR A 41 -18.40 -11.25 -0.78
C THR A 41 -17.83 -11.80 0.54
N ASN A 42 -17.17 -10.97 1.35
CA ASN A 42 -16.52 -11.37 2.59
C ASN A 42 -15.49 -12.53 2.40
N SER A 43 -14.71 -12.48 1.31
CA SER A 43 -13.80 -13.54 0.88
C SER A 43 -12.33 -13.17 1.09
N ILE A 44 -11.73 -13.72 2.16
CA ILE A 44 -10.31 -13.53 2.49
C ILE A 44 -9.37 -14.03 1.37
N PRO A 45 -9.58 -15.20 0.73
CA PRO A 45 -8.67 -15.67 -0.32
C PRO A 45 -8.59 -14.72 -1.52
N ILE A 46 -9.73 -14.16 -1.95
CA ILE A 46 -9.76 -13.17 -3.04
C ILE A 46 -9.08 -11.88 -2.60
N LEU A 47 -9.26 -11.48 -1.33
CA LEU A 47 -8.60 -10.29 -0.78
C LEU A 47 -7.07 -10.44 -0.83
N ILE A 48 -6.54 -11.60 -0.42
CA ILE A 48 -5.11 -11.91 -0.51
C ILE A 48 -4.64 -11.86 -1.96
N GLY A 49 -5.40 -12.46 -2.90
CA GLY A 49 -5.08 -12.39 -4.32
C GLY A 49 -4.99 -10.95 -4.85
N ALA A 50 -5.91 -10.06 -4.42
CA ALA A 50 -5.85 -8.65 -4.77
C ALA A 50 -4.55 -8.00 -4.28
N MET A 51 -4.14 -8.28 -3.04
CA MET A 51 -2.94 -7.71 -2.42
C MET A 51 -1.64 -8.18 -3.13
N VAL A 52 -1.58 -9.44 -3.57
CA VAL A 52 -0.41 -10.01 -4.25
C VAL A 52 -0.16 -9.38 -5.62
N ILE A 53 -1.22 -8.98 -6.33
CA ILE A 53 -1.11 -8.41 -7.68
C ILE A 53 -0.68 -6.93 -7.65
N ALA A 54 -0.92 -6.22 -6.54
CA ALA A 54 -0.71 -4.78 -6.46
C ALA A 54 0.77 -4.40 -6.21
N PRO A 55 1.44 -3.70 -7.14
CA PRO A 55 2.79 -3.16 -6.92
C PRO A 55 2.78 -1.88 -6.07
N ALA A 56 2.05 -1.87 -4.96
CA ALA A 56 1.85 -0.66 -4.13
C ALA A 56 3.08 -0.31 -3.26
N LEU A 57 3.96 -1.28 -2.98
CA LEU A 57 5.10 -1.08 -2.09
C LEU A 57 6.22 -0.26 -2.74
N THR A 58 6.61 -0.57 -3.97
CA THR A 58 7.77 0.05 -4.64
C THR A 58 7.70 1.59 -4.69
N PRO A 59 6.54 2.21 -4.99
CA PRO A 59 6.41 3.67 -4.90
C PRO A 59 6.61 4.22 -3.48
N LEU A 60 6.15 3.53 -2.43
CA LEU A 60 6.34 3.95 -1.03
C LEU A 60 7.76 3.72 -0.52
N GLU A 61 8.45 2.70 -1.03
CA GLU A 61 9.89 2.51 -0.80
C GLU A 61 10.69 3.66 -1.40
N LEU A 62 10.33 4.13 -2.60
CA LEU A 62 10.94 5.33 -3.18
C LEU A 62 10.69 6.58 -2.32
N VAL A 63 9.51 6.71 -1.71
CA VAL A 63 9.26 7.78 -0.73
C VAL A 63 10.23 7.68 0.44
N SER A 64 10.35 6.48 1.01
CA SER A 64 11.21 6.21 2.17
C SER A 64 12.69 6.48 1.87
N ALA A 65 13.20 5.95 0.76
CA ALA A 65 14.56 6.12 0.30
C ALA A 65 14.86 7.59 -0.09
N GLY A 66 13.90 8.26 -0.72
CA GLY A 66 14.01 9.68 -1.06
C GLY A 66 14.08 10.57 0.17
N ILE A 67 13.31 10.27 1.22
CA ILE A 67 13.40 11.00 2.51
C ILE A 67 14.74 10.69 3.20
N ALA A 68 15.12 9.42 3.31
CA ALA A 68 16.36 9.00 3.98
C ALA A 68 17.62 9.56 3.31
N SER A 69 17.60 9.72 1.98
CA SER A 69 18.71 10.28 1.18
C SER A 69 18.63 11.81 0.95
N ASN A 70 17.66 12.49 1.58
CA ASN A 70 17.40 13.93 1.40
C ASN A 70 17.11 14.35 -0.06
N ARG A 71 16.55 13.44 -0.86
CA ARG A 71 16.10 13.64 -2.26
C ARG A 71 14.59 13.83 -2.32
N LEU A 72 14.09 14.93 -1.75
CA LEU A 72 12.64 15.19 -1.62
C LEU A 72 11.88 15.20 -2.95
N LYS A 73 12.54 15.55 -4.07
CA LYS A 73 11.91 15.46 -5.41
C LYS A 73 11.58 14.01 -5.79
N ARG A 74 12.47 13.06 -5.48
CA ARG A 74 12.25 11.62 -5.70
C ARG A 74 11.16 11.08 -4.79
N ALA A 75 11.17 11.50 -3.52
CA ALA A 75 10.12 11.15 -2.57
C ALA A 75 8.73 11.66 -3.02
N GLY A 76 8.66 12.91 -3.46
CA GLY A 76 7.43 13.50 -4.00
C GLY A 76 6.91 12.74 -5.23
N PHE A 77 7.80 12.34 -6.13
CA PHE A 77 7.43 11.52 -7.28
C PHE A 77 6.87 10.15 -6.86
N GLY A 78 7.53 9.44 -5.95
CA GLY A 78 7.02 8.17 -5.40
C GLY A 78 5.64 8.31 -4.75
N ALA A 79 5.41 9.41 -4.02
CA ALA A 79 4.11 9.69 -3.41
C ALA A 79 3.02 9.93 -4.47
N VAL A 80 3.33 10.64 -5.56
CA VAL A 80 2.40 10.85 -6.68
C VAL A 80 2.05 9.54 -7.37
N VAL A 81 3.03 8.67 -7.62
CA VAL A 81 2.80 7.36 -8.23
C VAL A 81 1.95 6.47 -7.32
N ALA A 82 2.29 6.39 -6.02
CA ALA A 82 1.53 5.65 -5.02
C ALA A 82 0.07 6.13 -4.95
N PHE A 83 -0.13 7.45 -4.92
CA PHE A 83 -1.46 8.06 -4.92
C PHE A 83 -2.24 7.72 -6.19
N GLY A 84 -1.62 7.81 -7.36
CA GLY A 84 -2.22 7.45 -8.64
C GLY A 84 -2.67 5.99 -8.68
N GLY A 85 -1.80 5.07 -8.23
CA GLY A 85 -2.13 3.65 -8.15
C GLY A 85 -3.25 3.33 -7.17
N LEU A 86 -3.19 3.86 -5.95
CA LEU A 86 -4.24 3.66 -4.95
C LEU A 86 -5.58 4.27 -5.38
N SER A 87 -5.55 5.39 -6.10
CA SER A 87 -6.74 5.99 -6.71
C SER A 87 -7.32 5.06 -7.79
N ALA A 88 -6.47 4.46 -8.63
CA ALA A 88 -6.91 3.49 -9.64
C ALA A 88 -7.51 2.22 -9.01
N ALA A 89 -6.90 1.70 -7.93
CA ALA A 89 -7.45 0.58 -7.18
C ALA A 89 -8.80 0.94 -6.52
N THR A 90 -8.91 2.14 -5.95
CA THR A 90 -10.17 2.63 -5.37
C THR A 90 -11.26 2.74 -6.44
N ALA A 91 -10.93 3.28 -7.62
CA ALA A 91 -11.84 3.37 -8.74
C ALA A 91 -12.30 1.98 -9.22
N GLY A 92 -11.37 1.02 -9.32
CA GLY A 92 -11.69 -0.38 -9.64
C GLY A 92 -12.69 -0.98 -8.66
N ALA A 93 -12.46 -0.82 -7.35
CA ALA A 93 -13.36 -1.30 -6.31
C ALA A 93 -14.75 -0.65 -6.38
N MET A 94 -14.80 0.67 -6.63
CA MET A 94 -16.05 1.41 -6.80
C MET A 94 -16.84 0.93 -8.02
N VAL A 95 -16.18 0.77 -9.17
CA VAL A 95 -16.81 0.24 -10.40
C VAL A 95 -17.37 -1.15 -10.15
N THR A 96 -16.60 -2.04 -9.52
CA THR A 96 -17.07 -3.37 -9.12
C THR A 96 -18.31 -3.30 -8.23
N THR A 97 -18.32 -2.40 -7.26
CA THR A 97 -19.49 -2.19 -6.37
C THR A 97 -20.73 -1.79 -7.15
N VAL A 98 -20.59 -0.83 -8.07
CA VAL A 98 -21.71 -0.37 -8.92
C VAL A 98 -22.23 -1.51 -9.79
N ILE A 99 -21.35 -2.26 -10.45
CA ILE A 99 -21.73 -3.38 -11.34
C ILE A 99 -22.44 -4.50 -10.56
N LEU A 100 -21.90 -4.89 -9.39
CA LEU A 100 -22.51 -5.95 -8.57
C LEU A 100 -23.86 -5.55 -7.99
N ASN A 101 -24.05 -4.25 -7.68
CA ASN A 101 -25.33 -3.71 -7.26
C ASN A 101 -26.35 -3.70 -8.42
N MET A 102 -25.93 -3.27 -9.62
CA MET A 102 -26.80 -3.25 -10.81
C MET A 102 -27.25 -4.65 -11.27
N THR A 103 -26.37 -5.65 -11.12
CA THR A 103 -26.64 -7.03 -11.55
C THR A 103 -27.50 -7.82 -10.55
N GLY A 104 -27.80 -7.26 -9.38
CA GLY A 104 -28.61 -7.91 -8.34
C GLY A 104 -27.92 -9.10 -7.66
N VAL A 105 -26.62 -9.28 -7.90
CA VAL A 105 -25.80 -10.32 -7.24
C VAL A 105 -25.67 -10.02 -5.74
N LEU A 106 -25.67 -8.74 -5.37
CA LEU A 106 -25.77 -8.29 -3.98
C LEU A 106 -27.24 -7.98 -3.66
N PRO A 107 -27.83 -8.57 -2.61
CA PRO A 107 -29.18 -8.24 -2.18
C PRO A 107 -29.30 -6.73 -1.90
N PRO A 108 -30.30 -6.02 -2.43
CA PRO A 108 -30.50 -4.58 -2.18
C PRO A 108 -30.69 -4.21 -0.70
N ALA A 109 -30.92 -5.21 0.16
CA ALA A 109 -31.22 -5.09 1.58
C ALA A 109 -30.01 -5.28 2.50
N GLU A 110 -28.86 -5.79 2.03
CA GLU A 110 -27.65 -5.83 2.84
C GLU A 110 -26.97 -4.45 2.79
N ASN A 111 -26.82 -3.78 3.93
CA ASN A 111 -25.95 -2.62 3.96
C ASN A 111 -24.56 -3.08 3.53
N LEU A 112 -23.95 -2.40 2.55
CA LEU A 112 -22.56 -2.68 2.15
C LEU A 112 -21.62 -2.67 3.37
N ILE A 113 -21.95 -1.90 4.41
CA ILE A 113 -21.22 -1.78 5.69
C ILE A 113 -21.41 -2.98 6.64
N GLU A 114 -22.43 -3.82 6.46
CA GLU A 114 -22.67 -4.99 7.33
C GLU A 114 -21.72 -6.16 7.06
N LYS A 115 -20.87 -6.08 6.02
CA LYS A 115 -19.89 -7.12 5.74
C LYS A 115 -18.73 -7.00 6.75
N PRO A 116 -18.45 -8.05 7.56
CA PRO A 116 -17.42 -7.99 8.59
C PRO A 116 -16.05 -7.57 8.06
N LEU A 117 -15.65 -8.09 6.90
CA LEU A 117 -14.37 -7.77 6.28
C LEU A 117 -14.30 -6.32 5.77
N LEU A 118 -15.43 -5.69 5.41
CA LEU A 118 -15.46 -4.26 5.09
C LEU A 118 -15.42 -3.42 6.37
N GLU A 119 -16.19 -3.80 7.40
CA GLU A 119 -16.25 -3.12 8.69
C GLU A 119 -14.88 -3.06 9.37
N GLU A 120 -14.11 -4.14 9.32
CA GLU A 120 -12.73 -4.20 9.82
C GLU A 120 -11.81 -3.20 9.12
N ARG A 121 -12.09 -2.87 7.85
CA ARG A 121 -11.24 -1.98 7.02
C ARG A 121 -11.68 -0.53 7.04
N ILE A 122 -12.76 -0.20 7.74
CA ILE A 122 -13.19 1.17 8.04
C ILE A 122 -13.10 1.50 9.53
N THR A 123 -12.89 0.51 10.38
CA THR A 123 -12.59 0.70 11.80
C THR A 123 -11.08 0.80 11.97
N ALA A 124 -10.56 2.01 12.21
CA ALA A 124 -9.14 2.23 12.40
C ALA A 124 -8.65 1.54 13.69
N GLY A 125 -8.19 0.30 13.58
CA GLY A 125 -7.67 -0.48 14.70
C GLY A 125 -6.16 -0.36 14.85
N TRP A 126 -5.67 -0.34 16.10
CA TRP A 126 -4.25 -0.25 16.43
C TRP A 126 -3.39 -1.39 15.85
N TYR A 127 -3.98 -2.56 15.60
CA TYR A 127 -3.30 -3.73 15.02
C TYR A 127 -2.81 -3.48 13.59
N SER A 128 -3.54 -2.67 12.82
CA SER A 128 -3.16 -2.30 11.45
C SER A 128 -1.90 -1.44 11.42
N VAL A 129 -1.75 -0.55 12.40
CA VAL A 129 -0.59 0.33 12.58
C VAL A 129 0.66 -0.51 12.84
N LEU A 130 0.55 -1.52 13.69
CA LEU A 130 1.66 -2.44 13.99
C LEU A 130 2.06 -3.26 12.76
N ALA A 131 1.08 -3.75 12.00
CA ALA A 131 1.34 -4.49 10.76
C ALA A 131 2.02 -3.59 9.70
N ALA A 132 1.55 -2.36 9.52
CA ALA A 132 2.14 -1.38 8.60
C ALA A 132 3.57 -0.98 9.04
N ALA A 133 3.79 -0.82 10.34
CA ALA A 133 5.11 -0.57 10.89
C ALA A 133 6.09 -1.70 10.55
N ALA A 134 5.70 -2.95 10.82
CA ALA A 134 6.49 -4.14 10.52
C ALA A 134 6.78 -4.27 9.01
N ALA A 135 5.79 -3.98 8.17
CA ALA A 135 5.94 -3.98 6.72
C ALA A 135 6.99 -2.97 6.25
N GLY A 136 6.97 -1.74 6.78
CA GLY A 136 7.98 -0.74 6.42
C GLY A 136 9.38 -1.07 6.93
N ILE A 137 9.52 -1.70 8.10
CA ILE A 137 10.82 -2.21 8.58
C ILE A 137 11.34 -3.27 7.61
N ALA A 138 10.51 -4.26 7.28
CA ALA A 138 10.89 -5.33 6.37
C ALA A 138 11.27 -4.79 4.98
N ALA A 139 10.51 -3.82 4.45
CA ALA A 139 10.79 -3.15 3.18
C ALA A 139 12.14 -2.42 3.19
N GLY A 140 12.43 -1.69 4.27
CA GLY A 140 13.71 -1.01 4.46
C GLY A 140 14.90 -1.99 4.49
N ILE A 141 14.76 -3.14 5.16
CA ILE A 141 15.80 -4.19 5.20
C ILE A 141 15.96 -4.85 3.83
N ALA A 142 14.86 -5.22 3.16
CA ALA A 142 14.88 -5.85 1.84
C ALA A 142 15.56 -4.95 0.80
N THR A 143 15.29 -3.64 0.84
CA THR A 143 15.96 -2.63 0.01
C THR A 143 17.45 -2.54 0.35
N ASP A 144 17.81 -2.65 1.63
CA ASP A 144 19.21 -2.55 2.05
C ASP A 144 20.05 -3.75 1.59
N GLU A 145 19.47 -4.95 1.64
CA GLU A 145 20.10 -6.22 1.28
C GLU A 145 20.01 -6.59 -0.21
N GLU A 146 19.43 -5.73 -1.05
CA GLU A 146 19.12 -6.02 -2.47
C GLU A 146 18.31 -7.31 -2.65
N ARG A 147 17.56 -7.71 -1.62
CA ARG A 147 16.70 -8.88 -1.65
C ARG A 147 15.32 -8.47 -2.09
N THR A 148 14.94 -8.85 -3.30
CA THR A 148 13.57 -8.75 -3.80
C THR A 148 12.72 -9.83 -3.14
N ASP A 149 12.41 -9.68 -1.84
CA ASP A 149 11.60 -10.66 -1.16
C ASP A 149 10.12 -10.37 -1.43
N THR A 150 9.52 -11.14 -2.33
CA THR A 150 8.13 -10.98 -2.80
C THR A 150 7.14 -10.96 -1.63
N LEU A 151 7.48 -11.61 -0.52
CA LEU A 151 6.71 -11.65 0.72
C LEU A 151 6.58 -10.28 1.42
N VAL A 152 7.60 -9.42 1.34
CA VAL A 152 7.58 -8.09 1.97
C VAL A 152 6.61 -7.16 1.23
N GLY A 153 6.61 -7.24 -0.11
CA GLY A 153 5.65 -6.59 -1.00
C GLY A 153 4.21 -6.96 -0.68
N VAL A 154 3.95 -8.25 -0.47
CA VAL A 154 2.62 -8.75 -0.09
C VAL A 154 2.18 -8.15 1.24
N VAL A 155 3.02 -8.20 2.29
CA VAL A 155 2.66 -7.72 3.64
C VAL A 155 2.33 -6.22 3.68
N ALA A 156 3.05 -5.38 2.92
CA ALA A 156 2.73 -3.96 2.83
C ALA A 156 1.45 -3.68 2.01
N ALA A 157 1.24 -4.42 0.92
CA ALA A 157 0.02 -4.32 0.12
C ALA A 157 -1.24 -4.75 0.91
N LEU A 158 -1.10 -5.65 1.91
CA LEU A 158 -2.18 -6.09 2.80
C LEU A 158 -2.91 -4.92 3.49
N ALA A 159 -2.22 -3.81 3.72
CA ALA A 159 -2.71 -2.70 4.52
C ALA A 159 -3.26 -1.54 3.68
N LEU A 160 -2.82 -1.41 2.42
CA LEU A 160 -3.05 -0.22 1.59
C LEU A 160 -4.22 -0.39 0.64
N VAL A 161 -4.16 -1.41 -0.23
CA VAL A 161 -5.22 -1.63 -1.24
C VAL A 161 -6.59 -1.88 -0.59
N PRO A 162 -6.71 -2.75 0.43
CA PRO A 162 -8.00 -2.98 1.07
C PRO A 162 -8.55 -1.74 1.76
N ALA A 163 -7.69 -0.91 2.38
CA ALA A 163 -8.12 0.32 3.03
C ALA A 163 -8.62 1.35 2.00
N ALA A 164 -7.90 1.49 0.88
CA ALA A 164 -8.29 2.35 -0.24
C ALA A 164 -9.63 1.89 -0.86
N ALA A 165 -9.75 0.58 -1.16
CA ALA A 165 -10.98 -0.02 -1.65
C ALA A 165 -12.13 0.16 -0.65
N ALA A 166 -11.93 -0.13 0.63
CA ALA A 166 -12.95 0.00 1.65
C ALA A 166 -13.46 1.45 1.79
N GLY A 167 -12.56 2.43 1.75
CA GLY A 167 -12.92 3.84 1.69
C GLY A 167 -13.80 4.17 0.48
N GLY A 168 -13.38 3.76 -0.72
CA GLY A 168 -14.14 3.98 -1.96
C GLY A 168 -15.52 3.32 -1.97
N ILE A 169 -15.61 2.05 -1.58
CA ILE A 169 -16.87 1.30 -1.50
C ILE A 169 -17.83 1.99 -0.51
N THR A 170 -17.32 2.44 0.64
CA THR A 170 -18.14 3.06 1.68
C THR A 170 -18.67 4.43 1.25
N LEU A 171 -17.97 5.17 0.37
CA LEU A 171 -18.50 6.41 -0.24
C LEU A 171 -19.76 6.17 -1.08
N LEU A 172 -19.91 4.97 -1.66
CA LEU A 172 -21.09 4.57 -2.43
C LEU A 172 -22.20 3.98 -1.56
N SER A 173 -21.96 3.82 -0.26
CA SER A 173 -22.92 3.23 0.68
C SER A 173 -23.92 4.25 1.24
N ARG A 174 -24.89 3.77 2.03
CA ARG A 174 -25.85 4.63 2.74
C ARG A 174 -25.25 5.46 3.87
N ALA A 175 -24.03 5.16 4.30
CA ALA A 175 -23.33 5.90 5.35
C ALA A 175 -21.93 6.33 4.88
N PRO A 176 -21.85 7.26 3.90
CA PRO A 176 -20.59 7.73 3.32
C PRO A 176 -19.69 8.42 4.35
N ALA A 177 -20.26 8.95 5.44
CA ALA A 177 -19.50 9.52 6.56
C ALA A 177 -18.47 8.53 7.15
N ARG A 178 -18.76 7.22 7.12
CA ARG A 178 -17.85 6.18 7.61
C ARG A 178 -16.66 5.90 6.69
N ALA A 179 -16.68 6.37 5.44
CA ALA A 179 -15.56 6.23 4.51
C ALA A 179 -14.28 6.90 5.03
N SER A 180 -14.44 7.95 5.85
CA SER A 180 -13.34 8.61 6.56
C SER A 180 -12.47 7.66 7.36
N GLY A 181 -13.04 6.59 7.94
CA GLY A 181 -12.29 5.58 8.68
C GLY A 181 -11.34 4.76 7.80
N GLY A 182 -11.79 4.33 6.61
CA GLY A 182 -10.94 3.62 5.65
C GLY A 182 -9.87 4.52 5.03
N LEU A 183 -10.19 5.78 4.77
CA LEU A 183 -9.22 6.77 4.30
C LEU A 183 -8.17 7.10 5.38
N LEU A 184 -8.59 7.24 6.63
CA LEU A 184 -7.67 7.46 7.75
C LEU A 184 -6.75 6.24 7.93
N LEU A 185 -7.32 5.04 7.85
CA LEU A 185 -6.56 3.79 7.90
C LEU A 185 -5.52 3.73 6.77
N LEU A 186 -5.90 4.10 5.55
CA LEU A 186 -4.98 4.18 4.41
C LEU A 186 -3.82 5.14 4.68
N VAL A 187 -4.11 6.36 5.13
CA VAL A 187 -3.10 7.38 5.42
C VAL A 187 -2.17 6.93 6.54
N VAL A 188 -2.71 6.37 7.62
CA VAL A 188 -1.91 5.85 8.74
C VAL A 188 -1.02 4.72 8.29
N ASN A 189 -1.54 3.75 7.52
CA ASN A 189 -0.76 2.61 7.04
C ASN A 189 0.36 3.07 6.09
N ALA A 190 0.05 3.92 5.11
CA ALA A 190 1.05 4.48 4.21
C ALA A 190 2.11 5.28 4.96
N GLY A 191 1.69 6.11 5.90
CA GLY A 191 2.58 6.90 6.76
C GLY A 191 3.50 6.02 7.59
N MET A 192 2.99 4.95 8.22
CA MET A 192 3.80 4.03 9.00
C MET A 192 4.82 3.29 8.16
N VAL A 193 4.43 2.80 6.98
CA VAL A 193 5.37 2.17 6.03
C VAL A 193 6.50 3.13 5.68
N VAL A 194 6.18 4.39 5.38
CA VAL A 194 7.17 5.40 5.02
C VAL A 194 8.08 5.76 6.21
N ILE A 195 7.50 5.97 7.39
CA ILE A 195 8.25 6.35 8.60
C ILE A 195 9.22 5.23 8.99
N THR A 196 8.74 3.99 9.09
CA THR A 196 9.59 2.87 9.52
C THR A 196 10.57 2.43 8.44
N GLY A 197 10.20 2.52 7.16
CA GLY A 197 11.12 2.30 6.04
C GLY A 197 12.26 3.33 6.02
N THR A 198 11.93 4.61 6.18
CA THR A 198 12.92 5.69 6.26
C THR A 198 13.88 5.48 7.45
N LEU A 199 13.32 5.17 8.63
CA LEU A 199 14.10 4.96 9.84
C LEU A 199 15.06 3.77 9.69
N THR A 200 14.57 2.66 9.11
CA THR A 200 15.36 1.45 8.86
C THR A 200 16.54 1.73 7.93
N LEU A 201 16.31 2.40 6.79
CA LEU A 201 17.34 2.77 5.83
C LEU A 201 18.39 3.72 6.44
N TRP A 202 17.93 4.67 7.26
CA TRP A 202 18.82 5.61 7.93
C TRP A 202 19.66 4.99 9.05
N LEU A 203 19.11 4.01 9.79
CA LEU A 203 19.82 3.33 10.87
C LEU A 203 20.90 2.37 10.34
N HIS A 204 20.59 1.56 9.33
CA HIS A 204 21.55 0.61 8.75
C HIS A 204 22.77 1.33 8.17
N THR A 205 22.55 2.48 7.53
CA THR A 205 23.63 3.28 6.94
C THR A 205 24.50 4.02 7.97
N ARG A 206 23.95 4.35 9.14
CA ARG A 206 24.73 4.94 10.26
C ARG A 206 25.50 3.91 11.08
N GLY A 207 24.96 2.71 11.25
CA GLY A 207 25.65 1.61 11.95
C GLY A 207 26.97 1.24 11.29
N ASP A 208 27.00 1.22 9.95
CA ASP A 208 28.18 0.91 9.16
C ASP A 208 29.27 2.00 9.22
N SER A 209 28.89 3.28 9.31
CA SER A 209 29.86 4.39 9.41
C SER A 209 30.71 4.33 10.69
N LYS A 210 30.21 3.68 11.75
CA LYS A 210 30.95 3.50 13.01
C LYS A 210 31.83 2.24 13.04
N ALA A 211 31.60 1.27 12.15
CA ALA A 211 32.38 0.03 12.10
C ALA A 211 33.71 0.17 11.33
N HIS A 212 33.87 1.22 10.52
CA HIS A 212 35.09 1.47 9.73
C HIS A 212 36.03 2.54 10.32
N THR A 213 35.70 3.08 11.49
CA THR A 213 36.53 4.06 12.21
C THR A 213 37.14 3.53 13.53
N GLY A 214 37.03 2.21 13.76
CA GLY A 214 37.61 1.51 14.91
C GLY A 214 38.81 0.66 14.54
#